data_AF-A0A9P4HZK5-F1
#
_entry.id   AF-A0A9P4HZK5-F1
#
_cell.length_a   1.000
_cell.length_b   1.000
_cell.length_c   1.000
_cell.angle_alpha   90.00
_cell.angle_beta   90.00
_cell.angle_gamma   90.00
#
_symmetry.space_group_name_H-M   'P 1'
#
loop_
_entity.id
_entity.type
_entity.pdbx_description
1 polymer ?
#
loop_
_entity_poly.entity_id
_entity_poly.type
_entity_poly.pdbx_seq_one_letter_code
_entity_poly.pdbx_strand_id
1 'polypeptide(L)'
;DFEELLSEPTWSVKALLPTEEQQASNTEAISPKQLRHLLNLSALPAPKTAEDEAKTLKTLSSQLHFVQAIREVDAEGVTPLAAVRDETSTATQNLAISVESLQEAFAQEELVGNHFRRVKRKLSTVDTNGAEDWDVLGNAERKFGNYFIVDN
;
A
#
# COMPACT_ATOMS: atom_id res chain seq x y z
N ASP A 1 -14.74 -44.05 -14.89
CA ASP A 1 -13.75 -43.36 -14.04
C ASP A 1 -13.60 -41.87 -14.31
N PHE A 2 -12.71 -41.37 -15.16
CA PHE A 2 -12.55 -39.90 -15.29
C PHE A 2 -13.77 -39.17 -15.89
N GLU A 3 -14.40 -39.74 -16.92
CA GLU A 3 -15.62 -39.13 -17.51
C GLU A 3 -16.82 -39.17 -16.56
N GLU A 4 -16.90 -40.18 -15.72
CA GLU A 4 -17.95 -40.35 -14.72
C GLU A 4 -17.82 -39.30 -13.62
N LEU A 5 -16.59 -39.01 -13.19
CA LEU A 5 -16.28 -37.98 -12.20
C LEU A 5 -16.49 -36.55 -12.72
N LEU A 6 -16.36 -36.33 -14.04
CA LEU A 6 -16.66 -35.04 -14.69
C LEU A 6 -18.14 -34.88 -15.09
N SER A 7 -18.93 -35.94 -15.00
CA SER A 7 -20.36 -35.93 -15.34
C SER A 7 -21.26 -35.45 -14.21
N GLU A 8 -20.76 -35.48 -12.98
CA GLU A 8 -21.45 -34.91 -11.83
C GLU A 8 -21.43 -33.37 -11.91
N PRO A 9 -22.57 -32.69 -11.68
CA PRO A 9 -22.64 -31.24 -11.76
C PRO A 9 -21.88 -30.61 -10.58
N THR A 10 -20.58 -30.41 -10.75
CA THR A 10 -19.76 -29.62 -9.84
C THR A 10 -19.92 -28.13 -10.13
N TRP A 11 -19.85 -27.31 -9.09
CA TRP A 11 -19.83 -25.86 -9.21
C TRP A 11 -18.75 -25.41 -10.21
N SER A 12 -19.10 -24.50 -11.13
CA SER A 12 -18.15 -23.92 -12.08
C SER A 12 -17.63 -22.60 -11.52
N VAL A 13 -16.31 -22.38 -11.63
CA VAL A 13 -15.69 -21.08 -11.29
C VAL A 13 -16.28 -19.93 -12.11
N LYS A 14 -16.84 -20.21 -13.29
CA LYS A 14 -17.54 -19.21 -14.11
C LYS A 14 -18.76 -18.62 -13.41
N ALA A 15 -19.39 -19.33 -12.48
CA ALA A 15 -20.51 -18.82 -11.71
C ALA A 15 -20.11 -17.68 -10.74
N LEU A 16 -18.81 -17.53 -10.44
CA LEU A 16 -18.28 -16.41 -9.64
C LEU A 16 -18.01 -15.15 -10.47
N LEU A 17 -18.09 -15.23 -11.81
CA LEU A 17 -17.90 -14.08 -12.67
C LEU A 17 -19.21 -13.27 -12.74
N PRO A 18 -19.12 -11.93 -12.77
CA PRO A 18 -20.30 -11.09 -12.89
C PRO A 18 -20.99 -11.32 -14.24
N THR A 19 -22.24 -11.74 -14.21
CA THR A 19 -23.10 -11.84 -15.41
C THR A 19 -23.36 -10.44 -15.95
N GLU A 20 -23.56 -10.29 -17.27
CA GLU A 20 -23.86 -8.98 -17.91
C GLU A 20 -25.04 -8.26 -17.24
N GLU A 21 -26.02 -9.00 -16.74
CA GLU A 21 -27.16 -8.48 -15.97
C GLU A 21 -26.75 -7.90 -14.60
N GLN A 22 -25.84 -8.58 -13.90
CA GLN A 22 -25.31 -8.13 -12.60
C GLN A 22 -24.36 -6.93 -12.75
N GLN A 23 -23.69 -6.80 -13.90
CA GLN A 23 -22.90 -5.60 -14.23
C GLN A 23 -23.80 -4.36 -14.41
N ALA A 24 -25.02 -4.55 -14.92
CA ALA A 24 -25.99 -3.46 -15.14
C ALA A 24 -26.74 -3.06 -13.85
N SER A 25 -26.92 -3.99 -12.90
CA SER A 25 -27.71 -3.76 -11.67
C SER A 25 -26.90 -3.40 -10.43
N ASN A 26 -25.57 -3.30 -10.52
CA ASN A 26 -24.72 -3.12 -9.34
C ASN A 26 -24.99 -1.76 -8.66
N THR A 27 -25.57 -1.81 -7.47
CA THR A 27 -26.07 -0.66 -6.69
C THR A 27 -24.97 0.24 -6.14
N GLU A 28 -23.71 -0.19 -6.20
CA GLU A 28 -22.51 0.58 -5.82
C GLU A 28 -21.69 0.99 -7.06
N ALA A 29 -22.37 1.35 -8.16
CA ALA A 29 -21.70 1.81 -9.37
C ALA A 29 -20.82 3.04 -9.06
N ILE A 30 -19.50 2.87 -9.21
CA ILE A 30 -18.53 3.94 -9.05
C ILE A 30 -18.84 5.04 -10.07
N SER A 31 -19.08 6.24 -9.58
CA SER A 31 -19.32 7.39 -10.44
C SER A 31 -18.03 7.79 -11.18
N PRO A 32 -18.13 8.38 -12.39
CA PRO A 32 -16.96 8.92 -13.10
C PRO A 32 -16.17 9.93 -12.24
N LYS A 33 -16.86 10.71 -11.40
CA LYS A 33 -16.23 11.64 -10.45
C LYS A 33 -15.36 10.91 -9.42
N GLN A 34 -15.84 9.79 -8.88
CA GLN A 34 -15.06 8.95 -7.97
C GLN A 34 -13.87 8.32 -8.68
N LEU A 35 -14.03 7.84 -9.92
CA LEU A 35 -12.90 7.34 -10.71
C LEU A 35 -11.81 8.40 -10.86
N ARG A 36 -12.17 9.62 -11.27
CA ARG A 36 -11.20 10.73 -11.39
C ARG A 36 -10.56 11.09 -10.05
N HIS A 37 -11.32 11.02 -8.96
CA HIS A 37 -10.78 11.24 -7.62
C HIS A 37 -9.74 10.16 -7.25
N LEU A 38 -10.02 8.89 -7.53
CA LEU A 38 -9.08 7.78 -7.31
C LEU A 38 -7.81 7.95 -8.15
N LEU A 39 -7.95 8.35 -9.42
CA LEU A 39 -6.80 8.63 -10.29
C LEU A 39 -5.89 9.71 -9.69
N ASN A 40 -6.48 10.78 -9.16
CA ASN A 40 -5.72 11.84 -8.48
C ASN A 40 -5.00 11.34 -7.22
N LEU A 41 -5.65 10.50 -6.40
CA LEU A 41 -5.02 9.90 -5.22
C LEU A 41 -3.85 8.98 -5.59
N SER A 42 -3.95 8.29 -6.73
CA SER A 42 -2.89 7.44 -7.27
C SER A 42 -1.85 8.19 -8.11
N ALA A 43 -1.94 9.52 -8.20
CA ALA A 43 -1.09 10.36 -9.06
C ALA A 43 -1.07 9.92 -10.54
N LEU A 44 -2.19 9.37 -11.04
CA LEU A 44 -2.36 8.96 -12.43
C LEU A 44 -3.06 10.07 -13.24
N PRO A 45 -2.73 10.21 -14.54
CA PRO A 45 -3.38 11.19 -15.41
C PRO A 45 -4.85 10.83 -15.65
N ALA A 46 -5.68 11.86 -15.86
CA ALA A 46 -7.09 11.68 -16.22
C ALA A 46 -7.25 11.04 -17.62
N PRO A 47 -8.33 10.26 -17.86
CA PRO A 47 -8.59 9.66 -19.15
C PRO A 47 -8.80 10.74 -20.22
N LYS A 48 -8.19 10.53 -21.40
CA LYS A 48 -8.24 11.49 -22.52
C LYS A 48 -9.57 11.44 -23.27
N THR A 49 -10.22 10.27 -23.28
CA THR A 49 -11.46 10.02 -24.01
C THR A 49 -12.52 9.41 -23.09
N ALA A 50 -13.80 9.60 -23.44
CA ALA A 50 -14.92 9.00 -22.72
C ALA A 50 -14.93 7.46 -22.84
N GLU A 51 -14.41 6.93 -23.95
CA GLU A 51 -14.28 5.48 -24.18
C GLU A 51 -13.27 4.85 -23.22
N ASP A 52 -12.12 5.50 -23.02
CA ASP A 52 -11.11 5.08 -22.05
C ASP A 52 -11.66 5.12 -20.62
N GLU A 53 -12.44 6.16 -20.29
CA GLU A 53 -13.10 6.29 -18.99
C GLU A 53 -14.10 5.13 -18.75
N ALA A 54 -14.94 4.81 -19.75
CA ALA A 54 -15.89 3.71 -19.68
C ALA A 54 -15.20 2.34 -19.54
N LYS A 55 -14.10 2.11 -20.28
CA LYS A 55 -13.30 0.88 -20.18
C LYS A 55 -12.67 0.73 -18.80
N THR A 56 -12.18 1.82 -18.22
CA THR A 56 -11.59 1.84 -16.88
C THR A 56 -12.66 1.56 -15.82
N LEU A 57 -13.85 2.16 -15.94
CA LEU A 57 -14.99 1.87 -15.08
C LEU A 57 -15.42 0.39 -15.14
N LYS A 58 -15.51 -0.19 -16.35
CA LYS A 58 -15.85 -1.61 -16.52
C LYS A 58 -14.80 -2.54 -15.88
N THR A 59 -13.54 -2.18 -15.96
CA THR A 59 -12.44 -2.94 -15.34
C THR A 59 -12.55 -2.87 -13.82
N LEU A 60 -12.78 -1.66 -13.29
CA LEU A 60 -12.87 -1.42 -11.85
C LEU A 60 -14.10 -2.09 -11.23
N SER A 61 -15.25 -2.09 -11.92
CA SER A 61 -16.45 -2.80 -11.46
C SER A 61 -16.24 -4.31 -11.39
N SER A 62 -15.53 -4.87 -12.38
CA SER A 62 -15.17 -6.30 -12.39
C SER A 62 -14.24 -6.66 -11.24
N GLN A 63 -13.27 -5.79 -10.92
CA GLN A 63 -12.36 -5.96 -9.79
C GLN A 63 -13.11 -5.89 -8.45
N LEU A 64 -14.03 -4.94 -8.28
CA LEU A 64 -14.82 -4.82 -7.05
C LEU A 64 -15.75 -6.01 -6.84
N HIS A 65 -16.37 -6.53 -7.90
CA HIS A 65 -17.20 -7.73 -7.80
C HIS A 65 -16.40 -8.91 -7.23
N PHE A 66 -15.17 -9.11 -7.69
CA PHE A 66 -14.30 -10.14 -7.15
C PHE A 66 -13.98 -9.93 -5.66
N VAL A 67 -13.70 -8.69 -5.24
CA VAL A 67 -13.45 -8.36 -3.83
C VAL A 67 -14.70 -8.56 -2.97
N GLN A 68 -15.89 -8.23 -3.49
CA GLN A 68 -17.17 -8.45 -2.81
C GLN A 68 -17.41 -9.94 -2.56
N ALA A 69 -17.12 -10.80 -3.53
CA ALA A 69 -17.22 -12.26 -3.35
C ALA A 69 -16.27 -12.79 -2.25
N ILE A 70 -15.08 -12.19 -2.09
CA ILE A 70 -14.17 -12.54 -0.98
C ILE A 70 -14.75 -12.10 0.37
N ARG A 71 -15.44 -10.96 0.42
CA ARG A 71 -16.05 -10.42 1.64
C ARG A 71 -17.18 -11.30 2.19
N GLU A 72 -17.80 -12.12 1.36
CA GLU A 72 -18.86 -13.06 1.77
C GLU A 72 -18.32 -14.24 2.58
N VAL A 73 -17.01 -14.49 2.56
CA VAL A 73 -16.40 -15.57 3.34
C VAL A 73 -16.38 -15.21 4.83
N ASP A 74 -16.83 -16.14 5.67
CA ASP A 74 -16.77 -16.00 7.12
C ASP A 74 -15.32 -15.95 7.60
N ALA A 75 -14.96 -14.84 8.24
CA ALA A 75 -13.66 -14.59 8.82
C ALA A 75 -13.75 -14.41 10.36
N GLU A 76 -14.82 -14.87 11.00
CA GLU A 76 -14.97 -14.80 12.45
C GLU A 76 -13.82 -15.52 13.16
N GLY A 77 -13.17 -14.83 14.11
CA GLY A 77 -12.07 -15.37 14.89
C GLY A 77 -10.69 -15.38 14.21
N VAL A 78 -10.57 -14.85 12.99
CA VAL A 78 -9.29 -14.76 12.27
C VAL A 78 -8.69 -13.36 12.38
N THR A 79 -7.42 -13.25 12.78
CA THR A 79 -6.69 -11.98 12.77
C THR A 79 -6.07 -11.72 11.39
N PRO A 80 -6.13 -10.48 10.87
CA PRO A 80 -5.54 -10.15 9.57
C PRO A 80 -4.02 -10.27 9.63
N LEU A 81 -3.45 -11.01 8.68
CA LEU A 81 -2.00 -11.14 8.50
C LEU A 81 -1.46 -9.86 7.85
N ALA A 82 -0.52 -9.17 8.50
CA ALA A 82 0.01 -7.90 8.00
C ALA A 82 1.17 -8.10 7.01
N ALA A 83 1.96 -9.16 7.21
CA ALA A 83 3.05 -9.54 6.31
C ALA A 83 3.23 -11.05 6.31
N VAL A 84 3.80 -11.60 5.24
CA VAL A 84 4.17 -13.02 5.18
C VAL A 84 5.42 -13.25 6.04
N ARG A 85 5.23 -13.35 7.36
CA ARG A 85 6.27 -13.53 8.38
C ARG A 85 5.73 -14.39 9.52
N ASP A 86 6.64 -14.86 10.34
CA ASP A 86 6.28 -15.47 11.62
C ASP A 86 5.76 -14.38 12.57
N GLU A 87 4.45 -14.30 12.75
CA GLU A 87 3.77 -13.38 13.68
C GLU A 87 3.54 -14.02 15.07
N THR A 88 4.22 -15.11 15.40
CA THR A 88 4.17 -15.68 16.76
C THR A 88 4.60 -14.67 17.81
N SER A 89 4.09 -14.82 19.04
CA SER A 89 4.48 -13.97 20.18
C SER A 89 6.00 -13.98 20.41
N THR A 90 6.67 -15.10 20.13
CA THR A 90 8.12 -15.23 20.23
C THR A 90 8.85 -14.45 19.14
N ALA A 91 8.40 -14.54 17.88
CA ALA A 91 9.03 -13.82 16.77
C ALA A 91 8.82 -12.31 16.89
N THR A 92 7.64 -11.88 17.32
CA THR A 92 7.34 -10.47 17.60
C THR A 92 8.19 -9.92 18.75
N GLN A 93 8.40 -10.67 19.83
CA GLN A 93 9.31 -10.28 20.92
C GLN A 93 10.76 -10.15 20.44
N ASN A 94 11.23 -11.08 19.60
CA ASN A 94 12.60 -11.03 19.07
C ASN A 94 12.83 -9.83 18.13
N LEU A 95 11.79 -9.42 17.38
CA LEU A 95 11.85 -8.24 16.49
C LEU A 95 11.59 -6.93 17.22
N ALA A 96 11.02 -6.97 18.42
CA ALA A 96 10.69 -5.77 19.18
C ALA A 96 11.96 -5.05 19.62
N ILE A 97 12.05 -3.76 19.28
CA ILE A 97 13.10 -2.87 19.77
C ILE A 97 12.79 -2.55 21.22
N SER A 98 13.58 -3.10 22.14
CA SER A 98 13.39 -2.89 23.58
C SER A 98 13.97 -1.54 24.04
N VAL A 99 13.49 -1.03 25.17
CA VAL A 99 14.07 0.18 25.80
C VAL A 99 15.56 -0.03 26.10
N GLU A 100 15.96 -1.26 26.46
CA GLU A 100 17.36 -1.64 26.67
C GLU A 100 18.19 -1.46 25.40
N SER A 101 17.67 -1.90 24.25
CA SER A 101 18.35 -1.72 22.96
C SER A 101 18.51 -0.24 22.57
N LEU A 102 17.67 0.65 23.10
CA LEU A 102 17.72 2.09 22.85
C LEU A 102 18.51 2.86 23.92
N GLN A 103 19.04 2.22 24.96
CA GLN A 103 19.75 2.90 26.05
C GLN A 103 20.92 3.75 25.55
N GLU A 104 21.70 3.23 24.60
CA GLU A 104 22.82 3.97 24.01
C GLU A 104 22.35 5.21 23.25
N ALA A 105 21.25 5.10 22.51
CA ALA A 105 20.65 6.23 21.80
C ALA A 105 20.11 7.29 22.79
N PHE A 106 19.45 6.86 23.87
CA PHE A 106 18.97 7.75 24.93
C PHE A 106 20.10 8.42 25.71
N ALA A 107 21.26 7.77 25.88
CA ALA A 107 22.43 8.38 26.53
C ALA A 107 23.02 9.54 25.70
N GLN A 108 22.77 9.54 24.38
CA GLN A 108 23.12 10.65 23.49
C GLN A 108 22.09 11.77 23.50
N GLU A 109 21.02 11.68 24.28
CA GLU A 109 20.05 12.75 24.44
C GLU A 109 20.44 13.71 25.58
N GLU A 110 20.04 14.97 25.42
CA GLU A 110 20.19 16.04 26.42
C GLU A 110 18.91 16.86 26.52
N LEU A 111 18.62 17.35 27.73
CA LEU A 111 17.50 18.26 27.97
C LEU A 111 17.97 19.70 27.77
N VAL A 112 17.39 20.37 26.79
CA VAL A 112 17.71 21.75 26.44
C VAL A 112 16.56 22.66 26.85
N GLY A 113 16.89 23.79 27.49
CA GLY A 113 15.95 24.82 27.92
C GLY A 113 15.72 24.85 29.43
N ASN A 114 15.66 26.06 30.01
CA ASN A 114 15.53 26.27 31.45
C ASN A 114 14.06 26.22 31.92
N HIS A 115 13.15 26.89 31.20
CA HIS A 115 11.72 26.94 31.55
C HIS A 115 10.88 25.87 30.83
N PHE A 116 11.16 25.62 29.55
CA PHE A 116 10.55 24.53 28.78
C PHE A 116 11.65 23.55 28.35
N ARG A 117 11.76 22.43 29.07
CA ARG A 117 12.74 21.38 28.78
C ARG A 117 12.31 20.60 27.54
N ARG A 118 13.20 20.49 26.56
CA ARG A 118 13.01 19.69 25.34
C ARG A 118 14.14 18.68 25.21
N VAL A 119 13.80 17.45 24.86
CA VAL A 119 14.79 16.41 24.54
C VAL A 119 15.41 16.74 23.17
N LYS A 120 16.74 16.80 23.10
CA LYS A 120 17.51 16.91 21.86
C LYS A 120 18.60 15.85 21.84
N ARG A 121 18.93 15.32 20.66
CA ARG A 121 20.11 14.47 20.48
C ARG A 121 21.36 15.35 20.39
N LYS A 122 22.43 14.96 21.08
CA LYS A 122 23.76 15.58 20.98
C LYS A 122 24.23 15.47 19.54
N LEU A 123 24.72 16.58 18.98
CA LEU A 123 25.38 16.55 17.68
C LEU A 123 26.77 15.94 17.85
N SER A 124 26.91 14.66 17.50
CA SER A 124 28.21 14.06 17.19
C SER A 124 28.47 14.19 15.69
N THR A 125 29.66 14.61 15.29
CA THR A 125 30.13 14.44 13.92
C THR A 125 30.23 12.95 13.63
N VAL A 126 29.25 12.42 12.90
CA VAL A 126 29.31 11.06 12.35
C VAL A 126 30.27 11.12 11.17
N ASP A 127 31.24 10.21 11.13
CA ASP A 127 32.10 10.05 9.96
C ASP A 127 31.27 9.42 8.83
N THR A 128 30.87 10.23 7.86
CA THR A 128 30.05 9.79 6.72
C THR A 128 30.88 9.51 5.46
N ASN A 129 32.22 9.59 5.57
CA ASN A 129 33.13 9.29 4.47
C ASN A 129 32.83 7.89 3.88
N GLY A 130 32.67 7.81 2.57
CA GLY A 130 32.33 6.59 1.82
C GLY A 130 30.85 6.18 1.81
N ALA A 131 30.02 6.67 2.75
CA ALA A 131 28.59 6.38 2.79
C ALA A 131 27.74 7.46 2.10
N GLU A 132 28.14 8.73 2.22
CA GLU A 132 27.44 9.89 1.66
C GLU A 132 28.15 10.48 0.43
N ASP A 133 29.23 9.86 -0.05
CA ASP A 133 30.01 10.30 -1.23
C ASP A 133 29.31 10.06 -2.58
N TRP A 134 28.04 9.65 -2.57
CA TRP A 134 27.29 9.40 -3.79
C TRP A 134 26.70 10.69 -4.34
N ASP A 135 26.66 10.81 -5.68
CA ASP A 135 25.98 11.95 -6.33
C ASP A 135 24.47 11.83 -6.11
N VAL A 136 23.98 12.56 -5.11
CA VAL A 136 22.55 12.66 -4.75
C VAL A 136 21.68 13.02 -5.95
N LEU A 137 22.22 13.78 -6.91
CA LEU A 137 21.53 14.25 -8.10
C LEU A 137 21.95 13.48 -9.37
N GLY A 138 22.63 12.35 -9.24
CA GLY A 138 23.17 11.57 -10.36
C GLY A 138 22.07 10.99 -11.25
N ASN A 139 20.94 10.60 -10.66
CA ASN A 139 19.78 10.03 -11.37
C ASN A 139 18.67 11.05 -11.67
N ALA A 140 18.89 12.34 -11.38
CA ALA A 140 17.88 13.36 -11.60
C ALA A 140 17.81 13.74 -13.10
N GLU A 141 16.63 13.65 -13.72
CA GLU A 141 16.42 14.09 -15.10
C GLU A 141 16.67 15.60 -15.26
N ARG A 142 16.26 16.40 -14.26
CA ARG A 142 16.42 17.85 -14.24
C ARG A 142 16.95 18.34 -12.90
N LYS A 143 18.02 19.13 -12.94
CA LYS A 143 18.67 19.73 -11.77
C LYS A 143 19.11 21.16 -12.04
N PHE A 144 19.04 22.00 -11.01
CA PHE A 144 19.59 23.36 -11.02
C PHE A 144 20.50 23.53 -9.82
N GLY A 145 21.82 23.58 -10.07
CA GLY A 145 22.81 23.53 -9.00
C GLY A 145 22.62 22.27 -8.14
N ASN A 146 22.37 22.47 -6.85
CA ASN A 146 22.20 21.39 -5.87
C ASN A 146 20.72 21.06 -5.57
N TYR A 147 19.80 21.38 -6.48
CA TYR A 147 18.36 21.20 -6.27
C TYR A 147 17.69 20.42 -7.41
N PHE A 148 16.68 19.62 -7.06
CA PHE A 148 15.73 19.04 -8.02
C PHE A 148 14.80 20.14 -8.53
N ILE A 149 14.48 20.10 -9.83
CA ILE A 149 13.49 20.99 -10.43
C ILE A 149 12.23 20.19 -10.72
N VAL A 150 11.08 20.69 -10.28
CA VAL A 150 9.76 20.14 -10.58
C VAL A 150 8.94 21.25 -11.21
N ASP A 151 8.40 21.00 -12.41
CA ASP A 151 7.44 21.93 -13.02
C ASP A 151 6.11 21.86 -12.27
N ASN A 152 5.47 23.02 -12.12
CA ASN A 152 4.16 23.13 -11.48
C ASN A 152 3.06 23.26 -12.54
#